data_AF-A0A8S2XQ33-F1
#
_entry.id   AF-A0A8S2XQ33-F1
#
_cell.length_a   1.000
_cell.length_b   1.000
_cell.length_c   1.000
_cell.angle_alpha   90.00
_cell.angle_beta   90.00
_cell.angle_gamma   90.00
#
_symmetry.space_group_name_H-M   'P 1'
#
loop_
_entity.id
_entity.type
_entity.pdbx_description
1 polymer ?
#
loop_
_entity_poly.entity_id
_entity_poly.type
_entity_poly.pdbx_seq_one_letter_code
_entity_poly.pdbx_strand_id
1 'polypeptide(L)' 'LGLKFGIYEDYGTQTCAGYPGVLGHLEQDAQTFASWKVDYLKLDGCNADIKDFDAGYPSM' A
#
# COMPACT_ATOMS: atom_id res chain seq x y z
N LEU A 1 -23.40 -6.67 -9.66
CA LEU A 1 -22.68 -7.73 -8.90
C LEU A 1 -22.74 -7.51 -7.40
N GLY A 2 -22.76 -6.27 -6.88
CA GLY A 2 -22.90 -6.04 -5.43
C GLY A 2 -21.67 -6.47 -4.60
N LEU A 3 -20.52 -6.61 -5.26
CA LEU A 3 -19.24 -6.99 -4.66
C LEU A 3 -18.37 -5.75 -4.46
N LYS A 4 -17.32 -5.89 -3.64
CA LYS A 4 -16.30 -4.89 -3.36
C LYS A 4 -14.96 -5.28 -3.98
N PHE A 5 -14.15 -4.30 -4.37
CA PHE A 5 -12.84 -4.51 -5.00
C PHE A 5 -11.70 -4.28 -3.99
N GLY A 6 -10.92 -5.33 -3.70
CA GLY A 6 -9.71 -5.22 -2.89
C GLY A 6 -8.45 -5.22 -3.75
N ILE A 7 -7.43 -4.46 -3.33
CA ILE A 7 -6.09 -4.47 -3.91
C ILE A 7 -5.02 -4.74 -2.84
N TYR A 8 -3.81 -5.05 -3.28
CA TYR A 8 -2.64 -5.31 -2.46
C TYR A 8 -1.54 -4.31 -2.78
N GLU A 9 -0.82 -3.89 -1.75
CA GLU A 9 0.42 -3.14 -1.88
C GLU A 9 1.35 -3.42 -0.68
N ASP A 10 2.57 -2.88 -0.68
CA ASP A 10 3.55 -3.05 0.40
C ASP A 10 4.15 -1.72 0.88
N TYR A 11 4.12 -1.46 2.20
CA TYR A 11 4.82 -0.35 2.86
C TYR A 11 6.33 -0.61 2.88
N GLY A 12 6.94 -0.73 1.70
CA GLY A 12 8.33 -1.07 1.48
C GLY A 12 8.82 -0.57 0.14
N THR A 13 10.10 -0.83 -0.16
CA THR A 13 10.65 -0.50 -1.49
C THR A 13 10.17 -1.47 -2.57
N GLN A 14 9.81 -2.69 -2.15
CA GLN A 14 9.26 -3.75 -2.98
C GLN A 14 8.29 -4.59 -2.15
N THR A 15 7.25 -5.13 -2.77
CA THR A 15 6.42 -6.19 -2.22
C THR A 15 7.26 -7.43 -1.85
N CYS A 16 6.71 -8.30 -1.01
CA CYS A 16 7.34 -9.57 -0.66
C CYS A 16 7.71 -10.45 -1.87
N ALA A 17 7.05 -10.26 -3.02
CA ALA A 17 7.31 -10.99 -4.27
C ALA A 17 8.21 -10.23 -5.27
N GLY A 18 8.76 -9.07 -4.90
CA GLY A 18 9.70 -8.30 -5.73
C GLY A 18 9.07 -7.32 -6.72
N TYR A 19 7.75 -7.07 -6.65
CA TYR A 19 7.09 -5.96 -7.36
C TYR A 19 7.33 -4.62 -6.64
N PRO A 20 7.21 -3.45 -7.29
CA PRO A 20 7.36 -2.14 -6.64
C PRO A 20 6.47 -1.98 -5.40
N GLY A 21 6.98 -1.34 -4.34
CA GLY A 21 6.20 -0.96 -3.14
C GLY A 21 6.04 0.56 -3.00
N VAL A 22 5.29 1.02 -1.99
CA VAL A 22 4.85 2.43 -1.88
C VAL A 22 5.86 3.40 -1.30
N LEU A 23 7.02 2.99 -0.77
CA LEU A 23 7.94 3.93 -0.12
C LEU A 23 8.39 5.04 -1.09
N GLY A 24 8.09 6.29 -0.72
CA GLY A 24 8.32 7.49 -1.57
C GLY A 24 7.14 7.86 -2.49
N HIS A 25 6.10 7.03 -2.56
CA HIS A 25 4.92 7.19 -3.43
C HIS A 25 3.58 7.08 -2.71
N LEU A 26 3.55 7.03 -1.37
CA LEU A 26 2.32 6.81 -0.57
C LEU A 26 1.13 7.67 -1.00
N GLU A 27 1.31 9.00 -1.10
CA GLU A 27 0.22 9.90 -1.48
C GLU A 27 -0.28 9.65 -2.92
N GLN A 28 0.64 9.42 -3.84
CA GLN A 28 0.31 9.13 -5.24
C GLN A 28 -0.48 7.83 -5.36
N ASP A 29 -0.05 6.78 -4.65
CA ASP A 29 -0.68 5.46 -4.73
C ASP A 29 -2.03 5.45 -4.01
N ALA A 30 -2.16 6.11 -2.86
CA ALA A 30 -3.44 6.32 -2.18
C ALA A 30 -4.47 7.03 -3.08
N GLN A 31 -4.05 8.13 -3.74
CA GLN A 31 -4.90 8.85 -4.71
C GLN A 31 -5.26 7.97 -5.91
N THR A 32 -4.32 7.16 -6.38
CA THR A 32 -4.52 6.22 -7.49
C THR A 32 -5.58 5.17 -7.12
N PHE A 33 -5.46 4.53 -5.97
CA PHE A 33 -6.42 3.51 -5.50
C PHE A 33 -7.82 4.09 -5.31
N ALA A 34 -7.92 5.29 -4.75
CA ALA A 34 -9.19 6.00 -4.63
C ALA A 34 -9.80 6.32 -6.01
N SER A 35 -9.00 6.75 -6.98
CA SER A 35 -9.46 7.04 -8.34
C SER A 35 -9.98 5.80 -9.08
N TRP A 36 -9.39 4.64 -8.78
CA TRP A 36 -9.83 3.34 -9.31
C TRP A 36 -11.06 2.78 -8.59
N LYS A 37 -11.52 3.44 -7.52
CA LYS A 37 -12.64 3.01 -6.66
C LYS A 37 -12.37 1.67 -5.97
N VAL A 38 -11.13 1.48 -5.51
CA VAL A 38 -10.77 0.37 -4.62
C VAL A 38 -11.53 0.53 -3.29
N ASP A 39 -12.10 -0.56 -2.78
CA ASP A 39 -12.85 -0.60 -1.52
C ASP A 39 -12.00 -1.02 -0.32
N TYR A 40 -10.88 -1.70 -0.55
CA TYR A 40 -10.01 -2.24 0.49
C TYR A 40 -8.58 -2.35 0.00
N LEU A 41 -7.63 -1.97 0.85
CA LEU A 41 -6.20 -2.15 0.60
C LEU A 41 -5.61 -3.06 1.68
N LYS A 42 -4.96 -4.15 1.26
CA LYS A 42 -3.99 -4.86 2.11
C LYS A 42 -2.62 -4.20 1.91
N LEU A 43 -2.04 -3.66 2.97
CA LEU A 43 -0.69 -3.08 2.96
C LEU A 43 0.28 -3.99 3.74
N ASP A 44 1.18 -4.67 3.04
CA ASP A 44 2.26 -5.48 3.64
C ASP A 44 3.42 -4.59 4.15
N GLY A 45 4.51 -5.20 4.60
CA GLY A 45 5.70 -4.47 5.08
C GLY A 45 7.03 -5.17 4.79
N CYS A 46 7.15 -5.88 3.66
CA CYS A 46 8.43 -6.45 3.24
C CYS A 46 9.37 -5.35 2.73
N ASN A 47 10.68 -5.57 2.79
CA ASN A 47 11.67 -4.60 2.27
C ASN A 47 11.52 -3.18 2.85
N ALA A 48 11.16 -3.12 4.13
CA ALA A 48 10.92 -1.92 4.93
C ALA A 48 11.63 -2.02 6.28
N ASP A 49 11.90 -0.88 6.93
CA ASP A 49 12.47 -0.86 8.28
C ASP A 49 11.33 -0.87 9.32
N ILE A 50 11.34 -1.87 10.21
CA ILE A 50 10.30 -2.06 11.24
C ILE A 50 10.16 -0.82 12.13
N LYS A 51 11.25 -0.06 12.35
CA LYS A 51 11.21 1.15 13.17
C LYS A 51 10.30 2.25 12.60
N ASP A 52 10.04 2.21 11.29
CA ASP A 52 9.28 3.23 10.57
C ASP A 52 7.78 2.89 10.52
N PHE A 53 7.37 1.68 10.96
CA PHE A 53 5.99 1.21 10.85
C PHE A 53 4.99 2.08 11.61
N ASP A 54 5.35 2.52 12.81
CA ASP A 54 4.48 3.35 13.67
C ASP A 54 4.21 4.73 13.06
N ALA A 55 5.10 5.22 12.19
CA ALA A 55 4.90 6.47 11.45
C ALA A 55 4.28 6.22 10.06
N GLY A 56 4.67 5.11 9.42
CA GLY A 56 4.33 4.75 8.07
C GLY A 56 2.89 4.36 7.85
N TYR A 57 2.43 3.33 8.56
CA TYR A 57 1.07 2.80 8.38
C TYR A 57 -0.02 3.85 8.65
N PRO A 58 0.10 4.73 9.67
CA PRO A 58 -0.90 5.78 9.88
C PRO A 58 -0.88 6.92 8.84
N SER A 59 0.14 7.00 7.99
CA SER A 59 0.28 8.07 6.98
C SER A 59 -0.42 7.77 5.65
N MET A 60 -0.93 6.55 5.49
CA MET A 60 -1.75 6.09 4.35
C MET A 60 -3.23 6.07 4.74
#